data_AF-A0A2M8EUX3-F1
#
_entry.id   AF-A0A2M8EUX3-F1
#
_cell.length_a   1.000
_cell.length_b   1.000
_cell.length_c   1.000
_cell.angle_alpha   90.00
_cell.angle_beta   90.00
_cell.angle_gamma   90.00
#
_symmetry.space_group_name_H-M   'P 1'
#
loop_
_entity.id
_entity.type
_entity.pdbx_description
1 polymer ?
#
loop_
_entity_poly.entity_id
_entity_poly.type
_entity_poly.pdbx_seq_one_letter_code
_entity_poly.pdbx_strand_id
1 'polypeptide(L)'
;IKARDGQRKSDLEQVQRALEFYLNDHGSYPLSSVGSIKVGAVTLDWKTRGAAGSEFVDANETVYMKELVGDPKASPNYCYLSNDTGSFYKIYAKLENANDPKAAGPYTCGGSSDYNYGVSSFDTTP
;
A
#
# COMPACT_ATOMS: atom_id res chain seq x y z
N ILE A 1 0.15 -17.29 -11.05
CA ILE A 1 -1.07 -16.90 -10.30
C ILE A 1 -0.81 -17.07 -8.81
N LYS A 2 -0.91 -18.27 -8.22
CA LYS A 2 -0.73 -18.48 -6.76
C LYS A 2 0.55 -17.86 -6.15
N ALA A 3 1.72 -18.07 -6.76
CA ALA A 3 2.98 -17.48 -6.26
C ALA A 3 2.97 -15.95 -6.30
N ARG A 4 2.39 -15.34 -7.34
CA ARG A 4 2.29 -13.88 -7.47
C ARG A 4 1.26 -13.30 -6.51
N ASP A 5 0.13 -13.96 -6.30
CA ASP A 5 -0.86 -13.56 -5.31
C ASP A 5 -0.31 -13.68 -3.89
N GLY A 6 0.49 -14.71 -3.61
CA GLY A 6 1.26 -14.82 -2.37
C GLY A 6 2.23 -13.65 -2.19
N GLN A 7 2.93 -13.25 -3.26
CA GLN A 7 3.81 -12.09 -3.24
C GLN A 7 3.04 -10.79 -2.94
N ARG A 8 1.92 -10.53 -3.63
CA ARG A 8 1.07 -9.35 -3.38
C ARG A 8 0.64 -9.24 -1.92
N LYS A 9 0.21 -10.35 -1.33
CA LYS A 9 -0.19 -10.41 0.08
C LYS A 9 1.00 -10.09 0.99
N SER A 10 2.14 -10.72 0.74
CA SER A 10 3.37 -10.46 1.50
C SER A 10 3.88 -9.02 1.35
N ASP A 11 3.72 -8.40 0.18
CA ASP A 11 4.12 -7.01 -0.06
C ASP A 11 3.25 -6.06 0.76
N LEU A 12 1.92 -6.24 0.71
CA LEU A 12 0.98 -5.45 1.51
C LEU A 12 1.23 -5.62 3.02
N GLU A 13 1.49 -6.84 3.49
CA GLU A 13 1.83 -7.09 4.90
C GLU A 13 3.12 -6.37 5.35
N GLN A 14 4.13 -6.27 4.48
CA GLN A 14 5.34 -5.52 4.78
C GLN A 14 5.08 -4.01 4.84
N VAL A 15 4.29 -3.47 3.90
CA VAL A 15 3.91 -2.05 3.88
C VAL A 15 3.11 -1.70 5.14
N GLN A 16 2.19 -2.57 5.55
CA GLN A 16 1.43 -2.41 6.79
C GLN A 16 2.36 -2.24 7.99
N ARG A 17 3.38 -3.09 8.15
CA ARG A 17 4.34 -2.94 9.27
C ARG A 17 5.08 -1.60 9.24
N ALA A 18 5.48 -1.13 8.07
CA ALA A 18 6.12 0.17 7.92
C ALA A 18 5.17 1.33 8.30
N LEU A 19 3.88 1.22 7.93
CA LEU A 19 2.85 2.19 8.30
C LEU A 19 2.61 2.23 9.82
N GLU A 20 2.63 1.09 10.50
CA GLU A 20 2.50 1.03 11.97
C GLU A 20 3.71 1.67 12.67
N PHE A 21 4.93 1.46 12.16
CA PHE A 21 6.11 2.16 12.69
C PHE A 21 6.02 3.67 12.46
N TYR A 22 5.56 4.10 11.29
CA TYR A 22 5.34 5.52 11.01
C TYR A 22 4.28 6.11 11.96
N LEU A 23 3.17 5.41 12.19
CA LEU A 23 2.13 5.83 13.14
C LEU A 23 2.69 6.02 14.55
N ASN A 24 3.56 5.12 15.01
CA ASN A 24 4.16 5.21 16.34
C ASN A 24 4.97 6.50 16.52
N ASP A 25 5.66 6.95 15.47
CA ASP A 25 6.54 8.13 15.56
C ASP A 25 5.80 9.44 15.29
N HIS A 26 4.81 9.43 14.39
CA HIS A 26 4.12 10.64 13.92
C HIS A 26 2.72 10.84 14.53
N GLY A 27 2.16 9.81 15.16
CA GLY A 27 0.80 9.82 15.72
C GLY A 27 -0.33 9.80 14.67
N SER A 28 0.00 9.71 13.39
CA SER A 28 -0.93 9.54 12.27
C SER A 28 -0.28 8.75 11.13
N TYR A 29 -1.09 8.17 10.25
CA TYR A 29 -0.60 7.57 9.01
C TYR A 29 -0.25 8.63 7.96
N PRO A 30 0.64 8.33 7.00
CA PRO A 30 0.90 9.22 5.89
C PRO A 30 -0.37 9.55 5.12
N LEU A 31 -0.43 10.73 4.51
CA LEU A 31 -1.54 11.08 3.63
C LEU A 31 -1.47 10.28 2.33
N SER A 32 -2.55 10.28 1.56
CA SER A 32 -2.54 9.65 0.24
C SER A 32 -2.53 10.70 -0.88
N SER A 33 -1.95 10.34 -2.03
CA SER A 33 -2.02 11.14 -3.25
C SER A 33 -2.23 10.22 -4.44
N VAL A 34 -3.45 10.16 -4.97
CA VAL A 34 -3.81 9.37 -6.16
C VAL A 34 -3.35 7.90 -6.07
N GLY A 35 -3.53 7.25 -4.91
CA GLY A 35 -3.13 5.86 -4.71
C GLY A 35 -1.67 5.65 -4.28
N SER A 36 -0.89 6.72 -4.14
CA SER A 36 0.47 6.70 -3.59
C SER A 36 0.49 7.18 -2.15
N ILE A 37 1.53 6.76 -1.42
CA ILE A 37 1.83 7.24 -0.06
C ILE A 37 2.42 8.65 -0.19
N LYS A 38 1.94 9.60 0.60
CA LYS A 38 2.46 10.97 0.65
C LYS A 38 2.99 11.29 2.04
N VAL A 39 4.30 11.53 2.12
CA VAL A 39 5.02 11.90 3.34
C VAL A 39 5.49 13.34 3.21
N GLY A 40 4.85 14.26 3.93
CA GLY A 40 5.12 15.69 3.80
C GLY A 40 4.95 16.19 2.35
N ALA A 41 6.03 16.69 1.75
CA ALA A 41 6.06 17.17 0.37
C ALA A 41 6.41 16.08 -0.66
N VAL A 42 6.74 14.87 -0.22
CA VAL A 42 7.21 13.76 -1.07
C VAL A 42 6.06 12.78 -1.31
N THR A 43 5.83 12.44 -2.57
CA THR A 43 4.94 11.33 -2.96
C THR A 43 5.80 10.12 -3.34
N LEU A 44 5.53 8.99 -2.71
CA LEU A 44 6.24 7.75 -2.91
C LEU A 44 5.50 6.89 -3.94
N ASP A 45 6.15 6.64 -5.08
CA ASP A 45 5.58 5.80 -6.13
C ASP A 45 5.85 4.32 -5.89
N TRP A 46 4.85 3.50 -6.20
CA TRP A 46 4.99 2.07 -6.41
C TRP A 46 5.79 1.82 -7.71
N LYS A 47 7.05 1.41 -7.61
CA LYS A 47 7.88 1.15 -8.81
C LYS A 47 7.75 -0.27 -9.30
N THR A 48 8.01 -0.50 -10.59
CA THR A 48 8.06 -1.85 -11.15
C THR A 48 9.06 -2.70 -10.37
N ARG A 49 8.67 -3.93 -10.01
CA ARG A 49 9.55 -4.86 -9.31
C ARG A 49 10.89 -5.04 -10.05
N GLY A 50 11.99 -4.86 -9.33
CA GLY A 50 13.36 -4.95 -9.86
C GLY A 50 13.94 -3.62 -10.36
N ALA A 51 13.13 -2.55 -10.41
CA ALA A 51 13.65 -1.18 -10.44
C ALA A 51 13.79 -0.66 -9.01
N ALA A 52 14.74 0.24 -8.77
CA ALA A 52 14.89 0.88 -7.47
C ALA A 52 13.58 1.57 -7.07
N GLY A 53 12.91 1.02 -6.06
CA GLY A 53 11.70 1.58 -5.48
C GLY A 53 11.95 2.85 -4.68
N SER A 54 10.87 3.55 -4.34
CA SER A 54 10.94 4.69 -3.43
C SER A 54 11.27 4.19 -2.02
N GLU A 55 12.20 4.84 -1.32
CA GLU A 55 12.40 4.58 0.10
C GLU A 55 11.26 5.24 0.88
N PHE A 56 10.63 4.50 1.80
CA PHE A 56 9.67 5.08 2.73
C PHE A 56 10.44 5.65 3.92
N VAL A 57 10.69 6.96 3.83
CA VAL A 57 11.49 7.75 4.76
C VAL A 57 10.72 9.01 5.16
N ASP A 58 10.87 9.47 6.41
CA ASP A 58 10.31 10.75 6.85
C ASP A 58 11.27 11.94 6.64
N ALA A 59 10.83 13.13 7.03
CA ALA A 59 11.64 14.35 6.93
C ALA A 59 12.87 14.36 7.84
N ASN A 60 12.96 13.45 8.81
CA ASN A 60 14.08 13.30 9.73
C ASN A 60 15.05 12.19 9.29
N GLU A 61 14.90 11.68 8.06
CA GLU A 61 15.70 10.57 7.51
C GLU A 61 15.48 9.22 8.22
N THR A 62 14.38 9.06 8.96
CA THR A 62 13.99 7.78 9.56
C THR A 62 13.41 6.87 8.49
N VAL A 63 14.07 5.73 8.24
CA VAL A 63 13.66 4.78 7.22
C VAL A 63 12.74 3.71 7.79
N TYR A 64 11.48 3.71 7.34
CA TYR A 64 10.46 2.72 7.72
C TYR A 64 10.44 1.50 6.80
N MET A 65 10.79 1.71 5.52
CA MET A 65 10.94 0.64 4.54
C MET A 65 11.95 1.07 3.47
N LYS A 66 12.93 0.22 3.21
CA LYS A 66 14.01 0.49 2.25
C LYS A 66 13.52 0.63 0.81
N GLU A 67 12.46 -0.09 0.45
CA GLU A 67 11.96 -0.11 -0.92
C GLU A 67 10.46 -0.40 -0.99
N LEU A 68 9.71 0.52 -1.59
CA LEU A 68 8.33 0.29 -2.02
C LEU A 68 8.33 -0.41 -3.38
N VAL A 69 8.20 -1.74 -3.32
CA VAL A 69 8.02 -2.58 -4.50
C VAL A 69 6.58 -2.49 -5.03
N GLY A 70 6.43 -2.48 -6.35
CA GLY A 70 5.13 -2.54 -7.00
C GLY A 70 4.68 -3.95 -7.35
N ASP A 71 3.45 -4.02 -7.88
CA ASP A 71 2.80 -5.25 -8.27
C ASP A 71 3.67 -6.07 -9.25
N PRO A 72 3.79 -7.41 -9.06
CA PRO A 72 4.55 -8.28 -9.96
C PRO A 72 4.14 -8.23 -11.44
N LYS A 73 2.93 -7.75 -11.75
CA LYS A 73 2.40 -7.60 -13.12
C LYS A 73 2.24 -6.13 -13.53
N ALA A 74 2.59 -5.19 -12.65
CA ALA A 74 2.58 -3.74 -12.83
C ALA A 74 1.23 -3.03 -13.13
N SER A 75 0.14 -3.75 -13.45
CA SER A 75 -1.15 -3.12 -13.76
C SER A 75 -2.39 -3.94 -13.32
N PRO A 76 -3.28 -3.37 -12.48
CA PRO A 76 -3.03 -2.16 -11.69
C PRO A 76 -1.89 -2.40 -10.69
N ASN A 77 -1.16 -1.34 -10.33
CA ASN A 77 -0.17 -1.40 -9.26
C ASN A 77 -0.88 -1.37 -7.88
N TYR A 78 -0.14 -1.45 -6.77
CA TYR A 78 -0.75 -1.25 -5.45
C TYR A 78 -1.34 0.15 -5.30
N CYS A 79 -2.29 0.27 -4.37
CA CYS A 79 -2.97 1.54 -4.15
C CYS A 79 -3.17 1.79 -2.66
N TYR A 80 -2.67 2.95 -2.21
CA TYR A 80 -2.78 3.46 -0.85
C TYR A 80 -3.86 4.54 -0.76
N LEU A 81 -4.70 4.42 0.26
CA LEU A 81 -5.76 5.36 0.58
C LEU A 81 -5.66 5.75 2.06
N SER A 82 -5.69 7.04 2.32
CA SER A 82 -5.80 7.64 3.65
C SER A 82 -6.60 8.93 3.53
N ASN A 83 -7.26 9.35 4.61
CA ASN A 83 -7.89 10.66 4.68
C ASN A 83 -6.86 11.78 4.94
N ASP A 84 -7.34 13.02 4.91
CA ASP A 84 -6.53 14.24 5.08
C ASP A 84 -5.96 14.42 6.50
N THR A 85 -6.38 13.58 7.46
CA THR A 85 -5.88 13.60 8.83
C THR A 85 -4.96 12.42 9.17
N GLY A 86 -4.81 11.44 8.27
CA GLY A 86 -4.03 10.24 8.54
C GLY A 86 -4.63 9.34 9.62
N SER A 87 -5.95 9.40 9.86
CA SER A 87 -6.58 8.65 10.94
C SER A 87 -6.82 7.17 10.60
N PHE A 88 -6.73 6.81 9.32
CA PHE A 88 -6.78 5.43 8.85
C PHE A 88 -5.94 5.27 7.59
N TYR A 89 -5.59 4.04 7.27
CA TYR A 89 -5.12 3.70 5.93
C TYR A 89 -5.83 2.46 5.38
N LYS A 90 -5.82 2.35 4.07
CA LYS A 90 -6.12 1.12 3.33
C LYS A 90 -5.11 0.96 2.22
N ILE A 91 -4.64 -0.27 2.01
CA ILE A 91 -3.80 -0.61 0.86
C ILE A 91 -4.41 -1.77 0.11
N TYR A 92 -4.39 -1.67 -1.22
CA TYR A 92 -5.10 -2.57 -2.11
C TYR A 92 -4.18 -3.21 -3.15
N ALA A 93 -4.55 -4.43 -3.56
CA ALA A 93 -3.97 -5.14 -4.69
C ALA A 93 -5.06 -5.85 -5.51
N LYS A 94 -4.70 -6.24 -6.74
CA LYS A 94 -5.53 -7.09 -7.60
C LYS A 94 -4.95 -8.50 -7.65
N LEU A 95 -5.49 -9.40 -6.84
CA LEU A 95 -5.25 -10.83 -6.94
C LEU A 95 -5.74 -11.36 -8.29
N GLU A 96 -4.92 -12.21 -8.90
CA GLU A 96 -5.23 -12.86 -10.17
C GLU A 96 -6.16 -14.06 -9.99
N ASN A 97 -6.10 -14.73 -8.83
CA ASN A 97 -7.00 -15.82 -8.51
C ASN A 97 -8.36 -15.30 -8.00
N ALA A 98 -9.39 -15.34 -8.86
CA ALA A 98 -10.75 -14.97 -8.50
C ALA A 98 -11.38 -15.88 -7.43
N ASN A 99 -10.88 -17.10 -7.25
CA ASN A 99 -11.35 -18.05 -6.24
C ASN A 99 -10.51 -18.00 -4.95
N ASP A 100 -9.68 -16.98 -4.76
CA ASP A 100 -8.95 -16.82 -3.52
C ASP A 100 -9.92 -16.47 -2.38
N PRO A 101 -9.91 -17.19 -1.25
CA PRO A 101 -10.85 -16.94 -0.17
C PRO A 101 -10.64 -15.58 0.52
N LYS A 102 -9.47 -14.96 0.33
CA LYS A 102 -9.20 -13.59 0.80
C LYS A 102 -9.53 -12.54 -0.26
N ALA A 103 -9.92 -12.93 -1.48
CA ALA A 103 -10.38 -11.96 -2.47
C ALA A 103 -11.76 -11.41 -2.04
N ALA A 104 -11.86 -10.10 -1.94
CA ALA A 104 -13.05 -9.35 -1.58
C ALA A 104 -13.08 -8.03 -2.35
N GLY A 105 -14.23 -7.39 -2.55
CA GLY A 105 -14.35 -6.17 -3.35
C GLY A 105 -15.48 -6.25 -4.38
N PRO A 106 -15.45 -5.44 -5.45
CA PRO A 106 -14.35 -4.56 -5.87
C PRO A 106 -14.09 -3.39 -4.91
N TYR A 107 -12.83 -2.97 -4.78
CA TYR A 107 -12.42 -1.79 -4.04
C TYR A 107 -11.99 -0.67 -4.98
N THR A 108 -12.33 0.57 -4.61
CA THR A 108 -12.00 1.77 -5.37
C THR A 108 -10.85 2.53 -4.74
N CYS A 109 -9.80 2.78 -5.51
CA CYS A 109 -8.64 3.56 -5.08
C CYS A 109 -7.92 4.18 -6.29
N GLY A 110 -7.41 5.41 -6.15
CA GLY A 110 -6.65 6.08 -7.22
C GLY A 110 -7.41 6.25 -8.55
N GLY A 111 -8.74 6.26 -8.51
CA GLY A 111 -9.59 6.32 -9.72
C GLY A 111 -9.84 4.98 -10.41
N SER A 112 -9.39 3.85 -9.87
CA SER A 112 -9.68 2.50 -10.37
C SER A 112 -10.52 1.70 -9.37
N SER A 113 -11.43 0.86 -9.87
CA SER A 113 -12.24 -0.10 -9.09
C SER A 113 -11.84 -1.57 -9.35
N ASP A 114 -10.59 -1.80 -9.73
CA ASP A 114 -10.09 -3.12 -10.13
C ASP A 114 -9.54 -3.99 -8.99
N TYR A 115 -9.47 -3.44 -7.78
CA TYR A 115 -8.84 -4.09 -6.65
C TYR A 115 -9.77 -5.08 -5.99
N ASN A 116 -9.23 -6.23 -5.57
CA ASN A 116 -10.00 -7.30 -4.97
C ASN A 116 -9.33 -7.90 -3.72
N TYR A 117 -8.37 -7.19 -3.13
CA TYR A 117 -7.74 -7.56 -1.87
C TYR A 117 -7.19 -6.31 -1.22
N GLY A 118 -7.29 -6.22 0.10
CA GLY A 118 -6.67 -5.14 0.84
C GLY A 118 -6.40 -5.47 2.29
N VAL A 119 -5.53 -4.66 2.89
CA VAL A 119 -5.29 -4.61 4.33
C VAL A 119 -5.40 -3.15 4.79
N SER A 120 -5.69 -2.94 6.07
CA SER A 120 -6.05 -1.63 6.60
C SER A 120 -5.65 -1.50 8.07
N SER A 121 -5.67 -0.27 8.58
CA SER A 121 -5.49 0.00 10.00
C SER A 121 -6.62 -0.65 10.84
N PHE A 122 -6.36 -0.87 12.14
CA PHE A 122 -7.35 -1.41 13.08
C PHE A 122 -8.71 -0.70 12.98
N ASP A 123 -9.79 -1.46 13.18
CA ASP A 123 -11.20 -1.03 13.13
C ASP A 123 -11.70 -0.45 11.80
N THR A 124 -10.96 -0.65 10.70
CA THR A 124 -11.44 -0.33 9.36
C THR A 124 -11.51 -1.56 8.49
N THR A 125 -12.65 -1.80 7.84
CA THR A 125 -12.75 -2.82 6.80
C THR A 125 -11.96 -2.33 5.58
N PRO A 126 -11.01 -3.11 5.03
CA PRO A 126 -10.37 -2.79 3.75
C PRO A 126 -11.44 -2.58 2.68
#